data_AF-A0A661ZZJ4-F1
#
_entry.id   AF-A0A661ZZJ4-F1
#
_cell.length_a   1.000
_cell.length_b   1.000
_cell.length_c   1.000
_cell.angle_alpha   90.00
_cell.angle_beta   90.00
_cell.angle_gamma   90.00
#
_symmetry.space_group_name_H-M   'P 1'
#
loop_
_entity.id
_entity.type
_entity.pdbx_description
1 polymer ?
#
loop_
_entity_poly.entity_id
_entity_poly.type
_entity_poly.pdbx_seq_one_letter_code
_entity_poly.pdbx_strand_id
1 'polypeptide(L)'
;MKKLLKTIKSLSVIFTVVVLFSACSSTTVIQSEPTGASLYLNEQPVGKTPYTMKDTKIVGTKTTIKLKKEGYETFNITIQKNEQVDVGAVVGGIFFTFPFIWIMEYNPVHKYELTPLKN
;
A
#
# COMPACT_ATOMS: atom_id res chain seq x y z
N MET A 1 11.26 24.72 -37.81
CA MET A 1 10.94 23.26 -37.73
C MET A 1 11.73 22.50 -36.66
N LYS A 2 13.07 22.58 -36.57
CA LYS A 2 13.87 21.79 -35.59
C LYS A 2 13.54 22.04 -34.11
N LYS A 3 13.23 23.30 -33.73
CA LYS A 3 12.84 23.69 -32.36
C LYS A 3 11.48 23.09 -31.95
N LEU A 4 10.53 23.06 -32.89
CA LEU A 4 9.20 22.45 -32.74
C LEU A 4 9.28 20.92 -32.58
N LEU A 5 10.14 20.27 -33.37
CA LEU A 5 10.37 18.83 -33.25
C LEU A 5 11.02 18.45 -31.90
N LYS A 6 11.90 19.32 -31.37
CA LYS A 6 12.54 19.13 -30.06
C LYS A 6 11.54 19.29 -28.91
N THR A 7 10.63 20.26 -28.97
CA THR A 7 9.57 20.44 -27.98
C THR A 7 8.55 19.31 -28.01
N ILE A 8 8.16 18.83 -29.21
CA ILE A 8 7.24 17.68 -29.35
C ILE A 8 7.86 16.41 -28.78
N LYS A 9 9.14 16.14 -29.08
CA LYS A 9 9.86 14.97 -28.50
C LYS A 9 9.97 15.07 -26.98
N SER A 10 10.31 16.24 -26.44
CA SER A 10 10.40 16.44 -24.99
C SER A 10 9.04 16.24 -24.31
N LEU A 11 7.96 16.75 -24.91
CA LEU A 11 6.61 16.59 -24.39
C LEU A 11 6.15 15.13 -24.42
N SER A 12 6.46 14.39 -25.49
CA SER A 12 6.15 12.97 -25.61
C SER A 12 6.86 12.13 -24.55
N VAL A 13 8.15 12.41 -24.28
CA VAL A 13 8.90 11.70 -23.24
C VAL A 13 8.31 11.96 -21.86
N ILE A 14 7.97 13.21 -21.55
CA ILE A 14 7.34 13.58 -20.28
C ILE A 14 5.99 12.86 -20.13
N PHE A 15 5.18 12.81 -21.19
CA PHE A 15 3.89 12.14 -21.17
C PHE A 15 4.03 10.63 -20.92
N THR A 16 4.97 9.95 -21.61
CA THR A 16 5.27 8.53 -21.37
C THR A 16 5.70 8.28 -19.92
N VAL A 17 6.56 9.14 -19.36
CA VAL A 17 7.01 9.02 -17.96
C VAL A 17 5.81 9.13 -17.01
N VAL A 18 4.93 10.12 -17.19
CA VAL A 18 3.75 10.30 -16.33
C VAL A 18 2.81 9.09 -16.38
N VAL A 19 2.62 8.50 -17.57
CA VAL A 19 1.78 7.30 -17.73
C VAL A 19 2.40 6.08 -17.03
N LEU A 20 3.73 5.92 -17.08
CA LEU A 20 4.44 4.85 -16.36
C LEU A 20 4.32 4.97 -14.82
N PHE A 21 4.00 6.17 -14.31
CA PHE A 21 3.73 6.42 -12.88
C PHE A 21 2.24 6.39 -12.52
N SER A 22 1.33 6.18 -13.48
CA SER A 22 -0.09 5.98 -13.18
C SER A 22 -0.27 4.64 -12.44
N ALA A 23 -0.84 4.73 -11.23
CA ALA A 23 -0.44 3.86 -10.12
C ALA A 23 -1.10 2.47 -10.11
N CYS A 24 -0.29 1.43 -9.86
CA CYS A 24 -0.79 0.13 -9.42
C CYS A 24 -1.23 0.24 -7.94
N SER A 25 -2.47 -0.10 -7.62
CA SER A 25 -2.98 -0.04 -6.24
C SER A 25 -3.06 -1.43 -5.62
N SER A 26 -2.55 -1.58 -4.41
CA SER A 26 -2.70 -2.80 -3.61
C SER A 26 -3.75 -2.58 -2.52
N THR A 27 -4.47 -3.65 -2.16
CA THR A 27 -5.54 -3.60 -1.16
C THR A 27 -5.30 -4.66 -0.08
N THR A 28 -5.52 -4.31 1.18
CA THR A 28 -5.44 -5.23 2.32
C THR A 28 -6.53 -4.95 3.34
N VAL A 29 -7.00 -5.98 4.03
CA VAL A 29 -8.00 -5.89 5.08
C VAL A 29 -7.35 -6.09 6.43
N ILE A 30 -7.49 -5.11 7.32
CA ILE A 30 -6.99 -5.16 8.70
C ILE A 30 -8.15 -5.58 9.62
N GLN A 31 -7.99 -6.71 10.28
CA GLN A 31 -8.95 -7.30 11.21
C GLN A 31 -8.34 -7.40 12.60
N SER A 32 -9.19 -7.31 13.63
CA SER A 32 -8.77 -7.56 15.01
C SER A 32 -9.71 -8.50 15.74
N GLU A 33 -9.16 -9.22 16.71
CA GLU A 33 -9.91 -9.98 17.71
C GLU A 33 -9.59 -9.44 19.11
N PRO A 34 -10.57 -8.85 19.82
CA PRO A 34 -11.96 -8.64 19.40
C PRO A 34 -12.12 -7.58 18.30
N THR A 35 -13.24 -7.65 17.59
CA THR A 35 -13.59 -6.72 16.50
C THR A 35 -13.96 -5.32 17.02
N GLY A 36 -13.87 -4.31 16.16
CA GLY A 36 -14.23 -2.93 16.48
C GLY A 36 -13.17 -2.21 17.32
N ALA A 37 -11.90 -2.53 17.11
CA ALA A 37 -10.78 -1.76 17.64
C ALA A 37 -10.58 -0.50 16.79
N SER A 38 -10.27 0.63 17.42
CA SER A 38 -9.90 1.87 16.74
C SER A 38 -8.55 1.70 16.05
N LEU A 39 -8.52 1.97 14.75
CA LEU A 39 -7.37 1.80 13.88
C LEU A 39 -6.76 3.16 13.53
N TYR A 40 -5.43 3.22 13.64
CA TYR A 40 -4.62 4.34 13.23
C TYR A 40 -3.56 3.87 12.24
N LEU A 41 -3.42 4.59 11.12
CA LEU A 41 -2.37 4.38 10.12
C LEU A 41 -1.42 5.56 10.16
N ASN A 42 -0.13 5.32 10.37
CA ASN A 42 0.89 6.37 10.54
C ASN A 42 0.45 7.45 11.54
N GLU A 43 -0.09 6.99 12.68
CA GLU A 43 -0.64 7.83 13.75
C GLU A 43 -1.92 8.62 13.42
N GLN A 44 -2.43 8.54 12.20
CA GLN A 44 -3.70 9.15 11.81
C GLN A 44 -4.86 8.19 12.05
N PRO A 45 -5.96 8.63 12.70
CA PRO A 45 -7.14 7.80 12.87
C PRO A 45 -7.84 7.59 11.53
N VAL A 46 -8.11 6.33 11.17
CA VAL A 46 -8.76 5.99 9.88
C VAL A 46 -10.11 5.30 10.05
N GLY A 47 -10.41 4.76 11.23
CA GLY A 47 -11.69 4.10 11.50
C GLY A 47 -11.58 3.00 12.54
N LYS A 48 -12.39 1.95 12.39
CA LYS A 48 -12.41 0.78 13.26
C LYS A 48 -12.24 -0.51 12.45
N THR A 49 -11.77 -1.58 13.08
CA THR A 49 -11.67 -2.91 12.46
C THR A 49 -13.03 -3.60 12.33
N PRO A 50 -13.28 -4.37 11.25
CA PRO A 50 -12.40 -4.59 10.10
C PRO A 50 -12.33 -3.36 9.18
N TYR A 51 -11.14 -3.06 8.65
CA TYR A 51 -10.89 -1.90 7.79
C TYR A 51 -10.15 -2.30 6.50
N THR A 52 -10.67 -1.88 5.35
CA THR A 52 -10.02 -2.11 4.05
C THR A 52 -9.12 -0.94 3.70
N MET A 53 -7.81 -1.17 3.70
CA MET A 53 -6.80 -0.21 3.27
C MET A 53 -6.50 -0.43 1.78
N LYS A 54 -6.65 0.62 0.97
CA LYS A 54 -6.19 0.65 -0.42
C LYS A 54 -5.07 1.67 -0.55
N ASP A 55 -3.97 1.29 -1.20
CA ASP A 55 -2.78 2.11 -1.24
C ASP A 55 -2.00 1.96 -2.56
N THR A 56 -1.31 3.04 -2.92
CA THR A 56 -0.45 3.14 -4.09
C THR A 56 0.99 3.46 -3.67
N LYS A 57 1.50 2.85 -2.60
CA LYS A 57 2.92 3.00 -2.24
C LYS A 57 3.80 2.07 -3.07
N ILE A 58 5.09 2.39 -3.14
CA ILE A 58 6.11 1.53 -3.78
C ILE A 58 6.49 0.35 -2.90
N VAL A 59 7.13 -0.66 -3.48
CA VAL A 59 7.71 -1.79 -2.75
C VAL A 59 8.58 -1.34 -1.58
N GLY A 60 8.49 -2.05 -0.46
CA GLY A 60 9.29 -1.78 0.75
C GLY A 60 8.84 -0.58 1.58
N THR A 61 7.76 0.11 1.17
CA THR A 61 7.21 1.20 1.97
C THR A 61 6.57 0.65 3.24
N LYS A 62 6.89 1.28 4.37
CA LYS A 62 6.41 0.90 5.70
C LYS A 62 5.15 1.69 6.07
N THR A 63 4.17 1.01 6.65
CA THR A 63 2.97 1.63 7.22
C THR A 63 2.84 1.19 8.67
N THR A 64 2.86 2.14 9.60
CA THR A 64 2.66 1.85 11.02
C THR A 64 1.17 1.73 11.31
N ILE A 65 0.76 0.58 11.84
CA ILE A 65 -0.59 0.29 12.29
C ILE A 65 -0.62 0.33 13.80
N LYS A 66 -1.57 1.07 14.36
CA LYS A 66 -1.83 1.11 15.80
C LYS A 66 -3.30 0.77 16.03
N LEU A 67 -3.56 -0.26 16.82
CA LEU A 67 -4.88 -0.71 17.21
C LEU A 67 -5.11 -0.39 18.69
N LYS A 68 -6.26 0.22 18.99
CA LYS A 68 -6.68 0.54 20.36
C LYS A 68 -8.08 0.03 20.60
N LYS A 69 -8.27 -0.73 21.69
CA LYS A 69 -9.59 -1.18 22.15
C LYS A 69 -9.66 -0.98 23.67
N GLU A 70 -10.82 -0.57 24.15
CA GLU A 70 -11.08 -0.44 25.58
C GLU A 70 -10.94 -1.79 26.29
N GLY A 71 -10.19 -1.84 27.38
CA GLY A 71 -9.88 -3.07 28.11
C GLY A 71 -8.74 -3.91 27.52
N TYR A 72 -8.07 -3.43 26.46
CA TYR A 72 -6.97 -4.12 25.79
C TYR A 72 -5.73 -3.24 25.70
N GLU A 73 -4.57 -3.87 25.60
CA GLU A 73 -3.30 -3.19 25.37
C GLU A 73 -3.27 -2.52 24.00
N THR A 74 -2.52 -1.42 23.88
CA THR A 74 -2.31 -0.79 22.58
C THR A 74 -1.37 -1.65 21.75
N PHE A 75 -1.87 -2.18 20.64
CA PHE A 75 -1.09 -3.00 19.73
C PHE A 75 -0.49 -2.12 18.62
N ASN A 76 0.84 -2.17 18.45
CA ASN A 76 1.55 -1.43 17.40
C ASN A 76 2.32 -2.41 16.52
N ILE A 77 2.11 -2.34 15.21
CA ILE A 77 2.82 -3.14 14.22
C ILE A 77 3.17 -2.29 13.01
N THR A 78 4.21 -2.67 12.27
CA THR A 78 4.56 -2.05 11.00
C THR A 78 4.42 -3.08 9.89
N ILE A 79 3.53 -2.84 8.93
CA ILE A 79 3.42 -3.64 7.72
C ILE A 79 4.27 -3.02 6.61
N GLN A 80 4.73 -3.85 5.67
CA GLN A 80 5.54 -3.41 4.55
C GLN A 80 4.98 -3.95 3.25
N LYS A 81 5.08 -3.17 2.18
CA LYS A 81 4.63 -3.60 0.85
C LYS A 81 5.67 -4.53 0.20
N ASN A 82 5.84 -5.72 0.77
CA ASN A 82 6.81 -6.74 0.33
C ASN A 82 6.34 -8.16 0.69
N GLU A 83 5.03 -8.37 0.85
CA GLU A 83 4.48 -9.60 1.41
C GLU A 83 4.09 -10.61 0.32
N GLN A 84 3.50 -10.15 -0.78
CA GLN A 84 3.15 -10.99 -1.93
C GLN A 84 3.70 -10.42 -3.23
N VAL A 85 3.90 -11.28 -4.23
CA VAL A 85 4.30 -10.87 -5.58
C VAL A 85 3.06 -10.72 -6.43
N ASP A 86 2.88 -9.55 -7.05
CA ASP A 86 1.88 -9.34 -8.09
C ASP A 86 2.36 -10.01 -9.38
N VAL A 87 1.84 -11.21 -9.64
CA VAL A 87 2.13 -11.98 -10.85
C VAL A 87 1.72 -11.21 -12.12
N GLY A 88 0.65 -10.41 -12.05
CA GLY A 88 0.23 -9.54 -13.14
C GLY A 88 1.28 -8.47 -13.46
N ALA A 89 1.85 -7.84 -12.42
CA ALA A 89 2.95 -6.89 -12.59
C ALA A 89 4.24 -7.56 -13.11
N VAL A 90 4.55 -8.79 -12.69
CA VAL A 90 5.69 -9.57 -13.23
C VAL A 90 5.53 -9.78 -14.74
N VAL A 91 4.38 -10.33 -15.15
CA VAL A 91 4.09 -10.64 -16.55
C VAL A 91 4.06 -9.33 -17.37
N GLY A 92 3.39 -8.29 -16.86
CA GLY A 92 3.35 -6.97 -17.48
C GLY A 92 4.75 -6.35 -17.64
N GLY A 93 5.62 -6.50 -16.64
CA GLY A 93 7.02 -6.04 -16.68
C GLY A 93 7.85 -6.67 -17.79
N ILE A 94 7.69 -7.96 -18.03
CA ILE A 94 8.41 -8.69 -19.08
C ILE A 94 7.99 -8.21 -20.47
N PHE A 95 6.71 -7.93 -20.70
CA PHE A 95 6.18 -7.57 -22.02
C PHE A 95 6.14 -6.07 -22.31
N PHE A 96 5.99 -5.22 -21.29
CA PHE A 96 5.67 -3.80 -21.46
C PHE A 96 6.67 -2.85 -20.81
N THR A 97 7.86 -3.32 -20.41
CA THR A 97 8.86 -2.49 -19.70
C THR A 97 8.25 -1.76 -18.49
N PHE A 98 7.32 -2.43 -17.80
CA PHE A 98 6.66 -1.90 -16.62
C PHE A 98 7.68 -1.73 -15.48
N PRO A 99 7.64 -0.64 -14.70
CA PRO A 99 8.57 -0.46 -13.59
C PRO A 99 8.30 -1.49 -12.49
N PHE A 100 9.28 -2.37 -12.23
CA PHE A 100 9.23 -3.41 -11.17
C PHE A 100 9.15 -2.87 -9.74
N ILE A 101 9.06 -1.55 -9.56
CA ILE A 101 8.99 -0.86 -8.25
C ILE A 101 7.64 -1.16 -7.54
N TRP A 102 6.66 -1.71 -8.26
CA TRP A 102 5.30 -1.99 -7.77
C TRP A 102 4.96 -3.49 -7.79
N ILE A 103 5.96 -4.34 -7.96
CA ILE A 103 5.78 -5.79 -8.12
C ILE A 103 5.34 -6.50 -6.84
N MET A 104 5.45 -5.83 -5.70
CA MET A 104 5.09 -6.40 -4.41
C MET A 104 3.79 -5.81 -3.87
N GLU A 105 2.99 -6.63 -3.21
CA GLU A 105 1.71 -6.29 -2.61
C GLU A 105 1.71 -6.57 -1.11
N TYR A 106 0.67 -6.07 -0.45
CA TYR A 106 0.29 -6.49 0.89
C TYR A 106 -0.39 -7.87 0.84
N ASN A 107 -0.32 -8.61 1.94
CA ASN A 107 -1.17 -9.75 2.20
C ASN A 107 -2.63 -9.26 2.19
N PRO A 108 -3.59 -9.91 1.49
CA PRO A 108 -4.95 -9.41 1.36
C PRO A 108 -5.68 -9.30 2.70
N VAL A 109 -5.27 -10.07 3.71
CA VAL A 109 -5.85 -10.03 5.05
C VAL A 109 -4.77 -10.07 6.12
N HIS A 110 -4.83 -9.12 7.04
CA HIS A 110 -4.05 -9.06 8.27
C HIS A 110 -4.99 -9.23 9.46
N LYS A 111 -4.79 -10.27 10.25
CA LYS A 111 -5.57 -10.53 11.46
C LYS A 111 -4.67 -10.37 12.68
N TYR A 112 -5.12 -9.58 13.66
CA TYR A 112 -4.37 -9.31 14.89
C TYR A 112 -5.19 -9.64 16.13
N GLU A 113 -4.62 -10.41 17.04
CA GLU A 113 -5.22 -10.71 18.34
C GLU A 113 -4.74 -9.68 19.36
N LEU A 114 -5.69 -9.03 20.06
CA LEU A 114 -5.39 -8.04 21.08
C LEU A 114 -5.27 -8.71 22.45
N THR A 115 -4.26 -8.31 23.21
CA THR A 115 -4.07 -8.76 24.60
C THR A 115 -4.95 -7.93 25.54
N PRO A 116 -5.76 -8.58 26.39
CA PRO A 116 -6.53 -7.87 27.42
C PRO A 116 -5.57 -7.25 28.45
N LEU A 117 -5.94 -6.08 28.98
CA LEU A 117 -5.17 -5.45 30.06
C LEU A 117 -5.22 -6.35 31.30
N LYS A 118 -4.05 -6.74 31.79
CA LYS A 118 -3.93 -7.53 33.02
C LYS A 118 -4.19 -6.60 34.21
N ASN A 119 -5.34 -6.77 34.85
CA ASN A 119 -5.77 -6.00 36.02
C ASN A 119 -5.35 -6.69 37.32
#